data_AF-A0A7S2JIN8-F1
#
_entry.id   AF-A0A7S2JIN8-F1
#
_cell.length_a   1.000
_cell.length_b   1.000
_cell.length_c   1.000
_cell.angle_alpha   90.00
_cell.angle_beta   90.00
_cell.angle_gamma   90.00
#
_symmetry.space_group_name_H-M   'P 1'
#
loop_
_entity.id
_entity.type
_entity.pdbx_description
1 polymer ?
#
loop_
_entity_poly.entity_id
_entity_poly.type
_entity_poly.pdbx_seq_one_letter_code
_entity_poly.pdbx_strand_id
1 'polypeptide(L)'
;VLAPMDGVLNEYQLRSGEEQVLGRYDMVEQSPYVSRMQCIVRVGNDGTASVISLGKPQTRIVTGSDAWSRRTVILGKEETHALKDGEQIALHKDHLSGTMQAVFTV
;
A
#
# COMPACT_ATOMS: atom_id res chain seq x y z
N VAL A 1 -7.03 -2.82 -17.20
CA VAL A 1 -6.30 -1.72 -16.53
C VAL A 1 -7.10 -1.38 -15.28
N LEU A 2 -6.65 -1.86 -14.11
CA LEU A 2 -7.23 -1.42 -12.84
C LEU A 2 -6.73 0.01 -12.63
N ALA A 3 -7.61 0.99 -12.83
CA ALA A 3 -7.28 2.36 -12.46
C ALA A 3 -7.06 2.41 -10.95
N PRO A 4 -6.07 3.17 -10.45
CA PRO A 4 -6.03 3.51 -9.04
C PRO A 4 -7.37 4.10 -8.63
N MET A 5 -8.01 3.54 -7.60
CA MET A 5 -9.07 4.32 -7.00
C MET A 5 -8.40 5.50 -6.31
N ASP A 6 -9.10 6.61 -6.40
CA ASP A 6 -8.82 7.94 -5.88
C ASP A 6 -7.66 8.07 -4.87
N GLY A 7 -6.78 9.05 -5.08
CA GLY A 7 -5.77 9.48 -4.11
C GLY A 7 -4.34 8.97 -4.29
N VAL A 8 -3.95 8.47 -5.46
CA VAL A 8 -2.53 8.20 -5.79
C VAL A 8 -1.80 9.50 -6.12
N LEU A 9 -0.74 9.79 -5.35
CA LEU A 9 0.14 10.92 -5.65
C LEU A 9 1.21 10.55 -6.68
N ASN A 10 1.78 9.34 -6.58
CA ASN A 10 2.90 8.88 -7.40
C ASN A 10 2.67 7.43 -7.88
N GLU A 11 3.09 7.16 -9.12
CA GLU A 11 3.22 5.81 -9.66
C GLU A 11 4.66 5.32 -9.44
N TYR A 12 4.81 4.12 -8.89
CA TYR A 12 6.11 3.50 -8.62
C TYR A 12 6.24 2.23 -9.45
N GLN A 13 7.34 2.12 -10.19
CA GLN A 13 7.73 0.89 -10.90
C GLN A 13 8.90 0.25 -10.15
N LEU A 14 8.69 -0.97 -9.66
CA LEU A 14 9.67 -1.75 -8.93
C LEU A 14 10.11 -2.95 -9.75
N ARG A 15 11.41 -3.16 -9.84
CA ARG A 15 12.03 -4.34 -10.47
C ARG A 15 12.39 -5.38 -9.42
N SER A 16 12.68 -6.59 -9.89
CA SER A 16 13.20 -7.65 -9.04
C SER A 16 14.46 -7.21 -8.28
N GLY A 17 14.43 -7.39 -6.95
CA GLY A 17 15.47 -6.94 -6.03
C GLY A 17 15.33 -5.50 -5.53
N GLU A 18 14.34 -4.74 -5.99
CA GLU A 18 14.11 -3.36 -5.58
C GLU A 18 13.10 -3.23 -4.43
N GLU A 19 13.22 -2.13 -3.69
CA GLU A 19 12.33 -1.76 -2.60
C GLU A 19 11.92 -0.29 -2.70
N GLN A 20 10.70 0.03 -2.30
CA GLN A 20 10.15 1.38 -2.17
C GLN A 20 9.59 1.58 -0.77
N VAL A 21 10.04 2.63 -0.09
CA VAL A 21 9.45 3.06 1.18
C VAL A 21 8.27 3.98 0.88
N LEU A 22 7.12 3.73 1.51
CA LEU A 22 5.94 4.58 1.44
C LEU A 22 5.60 5.14 2.81
N GLY A 23 5.15 6.38 2.87
CA GLY A 23 4.76 7.05 4.10
C GLY A 23 3.98 8.33 3.88
N ARG A 24 3.98 9.18 4.91
CA ARG A 24 3.17 10.40 4.98
C ARG A 24 3.28 11.30 3.76
N TYR A 25 4.49 11.44 3.20
CA TYR A 25 4.75 12.35 2.09
C TYR A 25 4.36 11.78 0.73
N ASP A 26 4.02 10.49 0.67
CA ASP A 26 3.47 9.87 -0.52
C ASP A 26 1.96 10.10 -0.63
N MET A 27 1.30 10.60 0.42
CA MET A 27 -0.14 10.86 0.44
C MET A 27 -0.49 12.15 -0.31
N VAL A 28 -1.60 12.15 -1.04
CA VAL A 28 -2.19 13.38 -1.62
C VAL A 28 -2.52 14.40 -0.52
N GLU A 29 -3.13 13.93 0.57
CA GLU A 29 -3.35 14.72 1.78
C GLU A 29 -2.54 14.13 2.93
N GLN A 30 -1.57 14.90 3.43
CA GLN A 30 -0.68 14.41 4.49
C GLN A 30 -1.41 14.29 5.81
N SER A 31 -1.32 13.13 6.46
CA SER A 31 -1.85 12.91 7.81
C SER A 31 -0.72 12.82 8.86
N PRO A 32 -0.80 13.57 9.99
CA PRO A 32 0.17 13.43 11.08
C PRO A 32 0.14 12.04 11.74
N TYR A 33 -0.95 11.28 11.52
CA TYR A 33 -1.12 9.92 12.01
C TYR A 33 -0.53 8.85 11.08
N VAL A 34 0.14 9.24 9.99
CA VAL A 34 0.92 8.33 9.15
C VAL A 34 2.41 8.54 9.41
N SER A 35 3.16 7.46 9.56
CA SER A 35 4.60 7.54 9.72
C SER A 35 5.26 8.09 8.45
N ARG A 36 6.41 8.77 8.59
CA ARG A 36 7.22 9.16 7.41
C ARG A 36 7.70 7.94 6.64
N MET A 37 7.87 6.81 7.33
CA MET A 37 8.09 5.48 6.77
C MET A 37 6.99 4.56 7.34
N GLN A 38 5.91 4.39 6.59
CA GLN A 38 4.73 3.62 7.03
C GLN A 38 4.84 2.15 6.62
N CYS A 39 5.31 1.88 5.40
CA CYS A 39 5.60 0.52 4.94
C CYS A 39 6.74 0.51 3.91
N ILE A 40 7.28 -0.67 3.67
CA ILE A 40 8.17 -0.97 2.54
C ILE A 40 7.42 -1.90 1.61
N VAL A 41 7.47 -1.61 0.33
CA VAL A 41 7.14 -2.57 -0.73
C VAL A 41 8.44 -3.08 -1.30
N ARG A 42 8.58 -4.40 -1.40
CA ARG A 42 9.77 -5.05 -1.97
C ARG A 42 9.35 -6.06 -3.02
N VAL A 43 10.17 -6.20 -4.05
CA VAL A 43 10.03 -7.27 -5.03
C VAL A 43 11.24 -8.19 -4.87
N GLY A 44 11.00 -9.45 -4.50
CA GLY A 44 12.05 -10.45 -4.36
C GLY A 44 12.78 -10.72 -5.68
N ASN A 45 13.93 -11.38 -5.59
CA ASN A 45 14.69 -11.85 -6.77
C ASN A 45 13.90 -12.89 -7.60
N ASP A 46 12.86 -13.48 -7.00
CA ASP A 46 11.90 -14.40 -7.61
C ASP A 46 10.71 -13.68 -8.26
N GLY A 47 10.66 -12.34 -8.19
CA GLY A 47 9.54 -11.52 -8.66
C GLY A 47 8.39 -11.41 -7.67
N THR A 48 8.46 -12.03 -6.49
CA THR A 48 7.39 -11.96 -5.50
C THR A 48 7.34 -10.58 -4.87
N ALA A 49 6.25 -9.85 -5.08
CA ALA A 49 5.99 -8.59 -4.41
C ALA A 49 5.47 -8.83 -2.98
N SER A 50 5.95 -8.05 -2.02
CA SER A 50 5.45 -8.06 -0.65
C SER A 50 5.51 -6.68 -0.02
N VAL A 51 4.66 -6.47 0.97
CA VAL A 51 4.64 -5.26 1.79
C VAL A 51 4.94 -5.62 3.24
N ILE A 52 5.78 -4.80 3.85
CA ILE A 52 6.16 -4.89 5.26
C ILE A 52 5.68 -3.62 5.95
N SER A 53 4.84 -3.75 6.96
CA SER A 53 4.37 -2.62 7.75
C SER A 53 5.45 -2.17 8.73
N LEU A 54 5.82 -0.89 8.73
CA LEU A 54 6.86 -0.32 9.59
C LEU A 54 6.31 0.60 10.68
N GLY A 55 5.23 1.33 10.34
CA GLY A 55 4.64 2.33 11.22
C GLY A 55 3.99 1.72 12.47
N LYS A 56 3.85 2.55 13.51
CA LYS A 56 2.99 2.23 14.66
C LYS A 56 1.49 2.19 14.28
N PRO A 57 0.97 3.11 13.44
CA PRO A 57 -0.34 2.95 12.83
C PRO A 57 -0.37 1.74 11.90
N GLN A 58 -1.54 1.11 11.77
CA GLN A 58 -1.71 -0.07 10.92
C GLN A 58 -1.61 0.27 9.44
N THR A 59 -0.95 -0.60 8.66
CA THR A 59 -1.00 -0.59 7.19
C THR A 59 -2.13 -1.51 6.73
N ARG A 60 -2.88 -1.14 5.69
CA ARG A 60 -4.03 -1.93 5.22
C ARG A 60 -3.85 -2.40 3.79
N ILE A 61 -4.20 -3.65 3.53
CA ILE A 61 -4.27 -4.21 2.18
C ILE A 61 -5.73 -4.33 1.81
N VAL A 62 -6.12 -3.61 0.76
CA VAL A 62 -7.47 -3.65 0.21
C VAL A 62 -7.46 -4.61 -0.96
N THR A 63 -8.41 -5.54 -0.95
CA THR A 63 -8.63 -6.48 -2.04
C THR A 63 -10.07 -6.34 -2.54
N GLY A 64 -10.31 -6.71 -3.79
CA GLY A 64 -11.62 -6.57 -4.44
C GLY A 64 -11.79 -5.21 -5.13
N SER A 65 -12.34 -5.24 -6.35
CA SER A 65 -12.50 -4.07 -7.22
C SER A 65 -13.81 -3.32 -7.02
N ASP A 66 -14.76 -3.89 -6.27
CA ASP A 66 -16.08 -3.30 -6.01
C ASP A 66 -16.43 -3.33 -4.52
N ALA A 67 -17.44 -2.55 -4.13
CA ALA A 67 -17.83 -2.39 -2.73
C ALA A 67 -18.32 -3.69 -2.07
N TRP A 68 -18.75 -4.69 -2.85
CA TRP A 68 -19.34 -5.93 -2.34
C TRP A 68 -18.30 -7.04 -2.12
N SER A 69 -17.27 -7.08 -2.95
CA SER A 69 -16.14 -8.01 -2.85
C SER A 69 -14.99 -7.47 -2.01
N ARG A 70 -15.08 -6.20 -1.60
CA ARG A 70 -14.02 -5.50 -0.89
C ARG A 70 -13.69 -6.15 0.44
N ARG A 71 -12.44 -6.57 0.61
CA ARG A 71 -11.89 -7.03 1.90
C ARG A 71 -10.70 -6.18 2.29
N THR A 72 -10.44 -6.12 3.59
CA THR A 72 -9.30 -5.39 4.15
C THR A 72 -8.52 -6.31 5.08
N VAL A 73 -7.24 -6.50 4.77
CA VAL A 73 -6.27 -7.10 5.68
C VAL A 73 -5.58 -5.97 6.43
N ILE A 74 -5.42 -6.12 7.73
CA ILE A 74 -4.77 -5.13 8.60
C ILE A 74 -3.42 -5.72 9.01
N LEU A 75 -2.34 -4.98 8.75
CA LEU A 75 -0.98 -5.35 9.11
C LEU A 75 -0.54 -4.55 10.33
N GLY A 76 -0.19 -5.28 11.40
CA GLY A 76 0.55 -4.79 12.55
C GLY A 76 2.00 -4.43 12.18
N LYS A 77 2.72 -3.79 13.10
CA LYS A 77 4.14 -3.45 12.89
C LYS A 77 4.95 -4.74 12.62
N GLU A 78 5.84 -4.70 11.64
CA GLU A 78 6.70 -5.79 11.16
C GLU A 78 5.97 -6.96 10.50
N GLU A 79 4.64 -6.94 10.45
CA GLU A 79 3.89 -7.93 9.68
C GLU A 79 4.12 -7.74 8.18
N THR A 80 4.21 -8.87 7.48
CA THR A 80 4.47 -8.95 6.06
C THR A 80 3.28 -9.58 5.34
N HIS A 81 2.92 -9.04 4.18
CA HIS A 81 1.90 -9.59 3.30
C HIS A 81 2.44 -9.74 1.89
N ALA A 82 2.26 -10.91 1.28
CA ALA A 82 2.58 -11.13 -0.12
C ALA A 82 1.50 -10.48 -0.99
N LEU A 83 1.90 -9.52 -1.83
CA LEU A 83 0.98 -8.77 -2.66
C LEU A 83 0.54 -9.62 -3.86
N LYS A 84 -0.74 -9.50 -4.21
CA LYS A 84 -1.30 -10.04 -5.44
C LYS A 84 -1.67 -8.90 -6.38
N ASP A 85 -1.70 -9.22 -7.66
CA ASP A 85 -2.15 -8.27 -8.68
C ASP A 85 -3.55 -7.72 -8.34
N GLY A 86 -3.68 -6.40 -8.43
CA GLY A 86 -4.92 -5.69 -8.11
C GLY A 86 -5.18 -5.45 -6.61
N GLU A 87 -4.31 -5.90 -5.71
CA GLU A 87 -4.35 -5.45 -4.32
C GLU A 87 -3.81 -4.02 -4.18
N GLN A 88 -4.36 -3.29 -3.22
CA GLN A 88 -4.03 -1.89 -2.98
C GLN A 88 -3.54 -1.69 -1.55
N ILE A 89 -2.51 -0.87 -1.37
CA ILE A 89 -2.01 -0.50 -0.04
C ILE A 89 -2.65 0.82 0.38
N ALA A 90 -3.25 0.84 1.56
CA ALA A 90 -3.73 2.04 2.22
C ALA A 90 -2.87 2.35 3.47
N LEU A 91 -2.35 3.58 3.52
CA LEU A 91 -1.42 4.05 4.57
C LEU A 91 -2.12 4.58 5.84
N HIS A 92 -3.44 4.81 5.77
CA HIS A 92 -4.22 5.40 6.85
C HIS A 92 -5.45 4.55 7.21
N LYS A 93 -5.98 4.74 8.42
CA LYS A 93 -7.16 4.01 8.93
C LYS A 93 -8.48 4.44 8.30
N ASP A 94 -8.54 5.64 7.75
CA ASP A 94 -9.74 6.22 7.19
C ASP A 94 -9.60 6.19 5.66
N HIS A 95 -10.39 5.34 5.02
CA HIS A 95 -10.33 5.13 3.57
C HIS A 95 -10.97 6.29 2.77
N LEU A 96 -11.79 7.13 3.41
CA LEU A 96 -12.73 8.03 2.71
C LEU A 96 -12.22 9.47 2.53
N SER A 97 -11.06 9.82 3.07
CA SER A 97 -10.47 11.16 2.91
C SER A 97 -8.95 11.04 3.05
N GLY A 98 -8.22 11.07 1.93
CA GLY A 98 -6.75 11.11 1.91
C GLY A 98 -6.04 9.76 1.72
N THR A 99 -6.70 8.73 1.17
CA THR A 99 -6.04 7.44 0.91
C THR A 99 -5.07 7.55 -0.25
N MET A 100 -3.79 7.30 0.00
CA MET A 100 -2.91 6.73 -1.05
C MET A 100 -3.38 5.30 -1.30
N GLN A 101 -3.85 5.00 -2.51
CA GLN A 101 -3.97 3.63 -3.00
C GLN A 101 -2.80 3.33 -3.91
N ALA A 102 -1.66 2.93 -3.38
CA ALA A 102 -0.63 2.43 -4.28
C ALA A 102 -1.19 1.17 -4.98
N VAL A 103 -1.44 1.28 -6.29
CA VAL A 103 -1.83 0.16 -7.14
C VAL A 103 -0.56 -0.52 -7.58
N PHE A 104 -0.45 -1.80 -7.23
CA PHE A 104 0.62 -2.64 -7.71
C PHE A 104 0.06 -3.47 -8.85
N THR A 105 0.67 -3.32 -10.01
CA THR A 105 0.59 -4.31 -11.09
C THR A 105 1.94 -5.04 -11.08
N VAL A 106 1.91 -6.35 -10.83
CA VAL A 106 3.09 -7.21 -10.92
C VAL A 106 3.17 -7.78 -12.33
#